data_AF-A0A5F2H6V5-F1
#
_entry.id   AF-A0A5F2H6V5-F1
#
_cell.length_a   1.000
_cell.length_b   1.000
_cell.length_c   1.000
_cell.angle_alpha   90.00
_cell.angle_beta   90.00
_cell.angle_gamma   90.00
#
_symmetry.space_group_name_H-M   'P 1'
#
loop_
_entity.id
_entity.type
_entity.pdbx_description
1 polymer ?
#
loop_
_entity_poly.entity_id
_entity_poly.type
_entity_poly.pdbx_seq_one_letter_code
_entity_poly.pdbx_strand_id
1 'polypeptide(L)'
;MGIAMNPPRLSRLSASALHVVTLAAALGPSGGCASADPVSHGKALVEANCARCHAIGRTDKSSHPDAPAFRVLSQRYPIVDLEEALAEGISTGHPDMPEWVASPDQIDAILAYIESLQR
;
A
#
# COMPACT_ATOMS: atom_id res chain seq x y z
N MET A 1 73.39 -51.85 19.54
CA MET A 1 74.04 -50.59 19.12
C MET A 1 73.49 -50.19 17.76
N GLY A 2 72.91 -48.98 17.66
CA GLY A 2 72.52 -48.35 16.38
C GLY A 2 73.74 -48.10 15.49
N ILE A 3 73.58 -47.86 14.19
CA ILE A 3 73.23 -46.56 13.60
C ILE A 3 72.81 -46.81 12.14
N ALA A 4 71.74 -46.15 11.66
CA ALA A 4 71.64 -45.57 10.31
C ALA A 4 70.27 -44.86 10.21
N MET A 5 70.20 -43.55 10.48
CA MET A 5 70.30 -42.49 9.47
C MET A 5 69.06 -42.41 8.57
N ASN A 6 68.17 -41.45 8.92
CA ASN A 6 67.06 -40.98 8.10
C ASN A 6 67.52 -39.80 7.22
N PRO A 7 67.11 -39.69 5.94
CA PRO A 7 67.12 -38.42 5.24
C PRO A 7 65.74 -37.73 5.31
N PRO A 8 65.70 -36.39 5.50
CA PRO A 8 64.46 -35.63 5.51
C PRO A 8 63.97 -35.38 4.07
N ARG A 9 62.66 -35.43 3.85
CA ARG A 9 62.04 -34.70 2.74
C ARG A 9 61.22 -33.54 3.27
N LEU A 10 61.87 -32.37 3.27
CA LEU A 10 61.23 -31.06 3.34
C LEU A 10 60.26 -30.94 2.16
N SER A 11 58.96 -30.80 2.41
CA SER A 11 58.25 -29.52 2.51
C SER A 11 58.41 -28.66 1.25
N ARG A 12 57.29 -28.41 0.55
CA ARG A 12 56.69 -27.07 0.38
C ARG A 12 55.47 -27.15 -0.53
N LEU A 13 54.32 -26.96 0.11
CA LEU A 13 53.16 -26.16 -0.31
C LEU A 13 53.14 -25.70 -1.78
N SER A 14 52.04 -26.00 -2.49
CA SER A 14 51.48 -25.02 -3.41
C SER A 14 50.00 -24.88 -3.13
N ALA A 15 49.67 -23.69 -2.63
CA ALA A 15 48.35 -23.26 -2.23
C ALA A 15 47.56 -22.75 -3.43
N SER A 16 46.24 -22.83 -3.28
CA SER A 16 45.23 -21.93 -3.85
C SER A 16 45.04 -21.97 -5.37
N ALA A 17 43.94 -22.54 -5.84
CA ALA A 17 42.60 -21.95 -5.89
C ALA A 17 42.40 -21.06 -7.12
N LEU A 18 41.51 -21.50 -8.01
CA LEU A 18 40.61 -20.59 -8.69
C LEU A 18 39.36 -21.36 -9.17
N HIS A 19 38.49 -21.71 -8.22
CA HIS A 19 37.09 -21.96 -8.59
C HIS A 19 36.48 -20.60 -8.89
N VAL A 20 36.41 -20.25 -10.17
CA VAL A 20 35.66 -19.09 -10.64
C VAL A 20 34.18 -19.42 -10.48
N VAL A 21 33.62 -19.08 -9.31
CA VAL A 21 32.18 -19.09 -9.09
C VAL A 21 31.62 -17.86 -9.80
N THR A 22 31.08 -18.06 -10.99
CA THR A 22 30.32 -17.03 -11.71
C THR A 22 29.02 -16.76 -10.95
N LEU A 23 29.01 -15.71 -10.13
CA LEU A 23 27.78 -15.18 -9.53
C LEU A 23 26.99 -14.47 -10.65
N ALA A 24 26.06 -15.19 -11.26
CA ALA A 24 25.07 -14.59 -12.15
C ALA A 24 24.11 -13.76 -11.29
N ALA A 25 24.37 -12.46 -11.18
CA ALA A 25 23.44 -11.50 -10.61
C ALA A 25 22.25 -11.37 -11.56
N ALA A 26 21.18 -12.10 -11.28
CA ALA A 26 19.89 -11.87 -11.92
C ALA A 26 19.36 -10.52 -11.43
N LEU A 27 19.59 -9.46 -12.22
CA LEU A 27 18.79 -8.24 -12.16
C LEU A 27 17.37 -8.62 -12.61
N GLY A 28 16.54 -9.06 -11.66
CA GLY A 28 15.10 -9.10 -11.87
C GLY A 28 14.58 -7.68 -12.10
N PRO A 29 13.54 -7.49 -12.93
CA PRO A 29 12.94 -6.17 -13.07
C PRO A 29 12.42 -5.74 -11.70
N SER A 30 12.93 -4.61 -11.20
CA SER A 30 12.29 -3.88 -10.11
C SER A 30 10.88 -3.58 -10.58
N GLY A 31 9.90 -4.34 -10.11
CA GLY A 31 8.50 -4.02 -10.27
C GLY A 31 8.27 -2.67 -9.63
N GLY A 32 8.32 -1.60 -10.43
CA GLY A 32 7.90 -0.29 -9.97
C GLY A 32 6.46 -0.44 -9.52
N CYS A 33 6.17 -0.11 -8.26
CA CYS A 33 4.80 0.07 -7.81
C CYS A 33 4.19 1.11 -8.75
N ALA A 34 3.35 0.68 -9.69
CA ALA A 34 2.48 1.61 -10.39
C ALA A 34 1.68 2.29 -9.27
N SER A 35 1.85 3.61 -9.13
CA SER A 35 0.96 4.39 -8.27
C SER A 35 -0.46 4.03 -8.67
N ALA A 36 -1.25 3.49 -7.74
CA ALA A 36 -2.63 3.15 -8.03
C ALA A 36 -3.33 4.43 -8.50
N ASP A 37 -4.10 4.33 -9.59
CA ASP A 37 -4.95 5.43 -10.05
C ASP A 37 -5.74 6.00 -8.86
N PRO A 38 -5.72 7.33 -8.62
CA PRO A 38 -6.32 7.92 -7.41
C PRO A 38 -7.78 7.54 -7.22
N VAL A 39 -8.55 7.43 -8.30
CA VAL A 39 -9.96 7.03 -8.26
C VAL A 39 -10.10 5.58 -7.80
N SER A 40 -9.26 4.69 -8.34
CA SER A 40 -9.23 3.27 -7.94
C SER A 40 -8.76 3.08 -6.49
N HIS A 41 -7.79 3.87 -6.03
CA HIS A 41 -7.34 3.88 -4.65
C HIS A 41 -8.45 4.37 -3.70
N GLY A 42 -9.09 5.50 -4.04
CA GLY A 42 -10.23 6.05 -3.30
C GLY A 42 -11.39 5.07 -3.19
N LYS A 43 -11.71 4.39 -4.29
CA LYS A 43 -12.73 3.34 -4.31
C LYS A 43 -12.43 2.25 -3.28
N ALA A 44 -11.20 1.72 -3.27
CA ALA A 44 -10.81 0.68 -2.33
C ALA A 44 -10.88 1.15 -0.86
N LEU A 45 -10.51 2.41 -0.59
CA LEU A 45 -10.61 3.01 0.74
C LEU A 45 -12.06 3.10 1.21
N VAL A 46 -12.98 3.57 0.37
CA VAL A 46 -14.39 3.73 0.78
C VAL A 46 -15.13 2.40 0.85
N GLU A 47 -14.72 1.40 0.06
CA GLU A 47 -15.17 0.02 0.19
C GLU A 47 -14.80 -0.57 1.56
N ALA A 48 -13.54 -0.39 1.98
CA ALA A 48 -13.05 -0.96 3.23
C ALA A 48 -13.64 -0.28 4.47
N ASN A 49 -13.88 1.03 4.41
CA ASN A 49 -14.15 1.82 5.61
C ASN A 49 -15.55 2.44 5.67
N CYS A 50 -16.20 2.72 4.53
CA CYS A 50 -17.43 3.52 4.46
C CYS A 50 -18.66 2.68 4.04
N ALA A 51 -18.46 1.64 3.24
CA ALA A 51 -19.52 0.87 2.59
C ALA A 51 -20.44 0.09 3.55
N ARG A 52 -20.08 -0.02 4.84
CA ARG A 52 -20.95 -0.63 5.85
C ARG A 52 -22.26 0.16 6.02
N CYS A 53 -22.22 1.47 5.82
CA CYS A 53 -23.36 2.37 6.02
C CYS A 53 -23.75 3.10 4.73
N HIS A 54 -22.77 3.57 3.96
CA HIS A 54 -23.00 4.41 2.79
C HIS A 54 -23.12 3.60 1.50
N ALA A 55 -24.04 4.02 0.63
CA ALA A 55 -23.96 3.69 -0.79
C ALA A 55 -22.74 4.39 -1.42
N ILE A 56 -21.78 3.61 -1.87
CA ILE A 56 -20.52 4.07 -2.44
C ILE A 56 -20.46 3.94 -3.97
N GLY A 57 -21.45 3.28 -4.56
CA GLY A 57 -21.56 3.05 -6.00
C GLY A 57 -22.54 4.00 -6.70
N ARG A 58 -22.69 3.77 -8.01
CA ARG A 58 -23.61 4.56 -8.85
C ARG A 58 -25.09 4.22 -8.62
N THR A 59 -25.39 2.99 -8.20
CA THR A 59 -26.76 2.45 -8.16
C THR A 59 -27.12 1.73 -6.87
N ASP A 60 -26.18 1.55 -5.97
CA ASP A 60 -26.39 0.90 -4.68
C ASP A 60 -27.19 1.79 -3.70
N LYS A 61 -27.62 1.17 -2.61
CA LYS A 61 -28.42 1.82 -1.57
C LYS A 61 -27.67 1.79 -0.25
N SER A 62 -27.70 2.92 0.45
CA SER A 62 -27.20 2.98 1.82
C SER A 62 -27.99 2.01 2.70
N SER A 63 -27.27 1.29 3.56
CA SER A 63 -27.86 0.41 4.56
C SER A 63 -28.33 1.19 5.78
N HIS A 64 -27.71 2.33 6.06
CA HIS A 64 -28.09 3.23 7.16
C HIS A 64 -28.93 4.40 6.62
N PRO A 65 -30.07 4.74 7.24
CA PRO A 65 -30.99 5.78 6.73
C PRO A 65 -30.35 7.18 6.70
N ASP A 66 -29.49 7.50 7.66
CA ASP A 66 -28.81 8.79 7.75
C ASP A 66 -27.50 8.84 6.94
N ALA A 67 -27.09 7.73 6.31
CA ALA A 67 -25.88 7.68 5.50
C ALA A 67 -26.20 8.08 4.05
N PRO A 68 -25.90 9.31 3.59
CA PRO A 68 -26.13 9.70 2.21
C PRO A 68 -25.26 8.86 1.25
N ALA A 69 -25.80 8.62 0.04
CA ALA A 69 -25.03 7.99 -1.02
C ALA A 69 -23.95 8.95 -1.54
N PHE A 70 -22.75 8.44 -1.83
CA PHE A 70 -21.58 9.26 -2.19
C PHE A 70 -21.81 10.07 -3.47
N ARG A 71 -22.55 9.51 -4.43
CA ARG A 71 -22.93 10.17 -5.69
C ARG A 71 -23.75 11.46 -5.53
N VAL A 72 -24.31 11.73 -4.34
CA VAL A 72 -25.04 12.97 -4.04
C VAL A 72 -24.40 13.80 -2.93
N LEU A 73 -23.26 13.36 -2.36
CA LEU A 73 -22.62 14.06 -1.24
C LEU A 73 -22.23 15.49 -1.62
N SER A 74 -21.58 15.68 -2.77
CA SER A 74 -21.11 17.01 -3.21
C SER A 74 -22.22 18.00 -3.53
N GLN A 75 -23.44 17.50 -3.76
CA GLN A 75 -24.61 18.35 -3.98
C GLN A 75 -25.07 19.01 -2.69
N ARG A 76 -24.71 18.42 -1.54
CA ARG A 76 -25.09 18.88 -0.20
C ARG A 76 -23.91 19.50 0.56
N TYR A 77 -22.70 19.00 0.32
CA TYR A 77 -21.47 19.40 0.99
C TYR A 77 -20.43 19.75 -0.06
N PRO A 78 -20.01 21.02 -0.20
CA PRO A 78 -18.86 21.38 -1.01
C PRO A 78 -17.68 20.42 -0.80
N ILE A 79 -16.92 20.12 -1.86
CA ILE A 79 -15.78 19.18 -1.78
C ILE A 79 -14.77 19.63 -0.72
N VAL A 80 -14.56 20.95 -0.55
CA VAL A 80 -13.70 21.52 0.49
C VAL A 80 -14.18 21.19 1.91
N ASP A 81 -15.48 21.22 2.15
CA ASP A 81 -16.05 20.86 3.47
C ASP A 81 -15.89 19.36 3.73
N LEU A 82 -15.95 18.53 2.68
CA LEU A 82 -15.65 17.10 2.78
C LEU A 82 -14.18 16.85 3.08
N GLU A 83 -13.26 17.60 2.46
CA GLU A 83 -11.82 17.52 2.74
C GLU A 83 -11.53 17.85 4.21
N GLU A 84 -12.07 18.96 4.71
CA GLU A 84 -11.93 19.39 6.10
C GLU A 84 -12.47 18.30 7.06
N ALA A 85 -13.68 17.80 6.81
CA ALA A 85 -14.27 16.73 7.62
C ALA A 85 -13.44 15.45 7.60
N LEU A 86 -12.85 15.07 6.46
CA LEU A 86 -11.98 13.90 6.38
C LEU A 86 -10.63 14.13 7.10
N ALA A 87 -10.10 15.36 7.07
CA ALA A 87 -8.83 15.74 7.68
C ALA A 87 -8.92 15.86 9.22
N GLU A 88 -10.03 16.37 9.75
CA GLU A 88 -10.29 16.41 11.20
C GLU A 88 -10.64 15.03 11.77
N GLY A 89 -11.01 14.09 10.90
CA GLY A 89 -11.34 12.71 11.24
C GLY A 89 -12.80 12.37 10.88
N ILE A 90 -13.01 11.14 10.43
CA ILE A 90 -14.29 10.66 9.86
C ILE A 90 -15.29 10.35 10.99
N SER A 91 -15.67 11.37 11.76
CA SER A 91 -16.58 11.29 12.91
C SER A 91 -17.55 12.48 12.96
N THR A 92 -17.88 13.07 11.81
CA THR A 92 -18.65 14.33 11.74
C THR A 92 -20.17 14.16 11.59
N GLY A 93 -20.69 12.93 11.46
CA GLY A 93 -22.09 12.68 11.05
C GLY A 93 -23.05 12.21 12.14
N HIS A 94 -22.67 11.19 12.92
CA HIS A 94 -23.47 10.57 13.99
C HIS A 94 -22.63 9.54 14.77
N PRO A 95 -23.04 9.13 15.99
CA PRO A 95 -22.27 8.20 16.83
C PRO A 95 -21.95 6.84 16.20
N ASP A 96 -22.79 6.36 15.27
CA ASP A 96 -22.57 5.05 14.61
C ASP A 96 -21.51 5.09 13.49
N MET A 97 -21.03 6.29 13.10
CA MET A 97 -19.98 6.42 12.10
C MET A 97 -18.63 6.07 12.75
N PRO A 98 -17.89 5.08 12.23
CA PRO A 98 -16.64 4.64 12.84
C PRO A 98 -15.59 5.74 12.71
N GLU A 99 -14.81 5.96 13.77
CA GLU A 99 -13.65 6.83 13.67
C GLU A 99 -12.53 6.14 12.91
N TRP A 100 -11.98 6.85 11.93
CA TRP A 100 -10.75 6.50 11.24
C TRP A 100 -10.10 7.78 10.73
N VAL A 101 -8.77 7.82 10.82
CA VAL A 101 -7.94 8.93 10.33
C VAL A 101 -7.33 8.54 8.98
N ALA A 102 -7.76 9.21 7.92
CA ALA A 102 -7.15 9.10 6.60
C ALA A 102 -5.89 9.98 6.52
N SER A 103 -4.84 9.50 5.85
CA SER A 103 -3.71 10.36 5.51
C SER A 103 -4.09 11.38 4.41
N PRO A 104 -3.35 12.49 4.23
CA PRO A 104 -3.64 13.45 3.16
C PRO A 104 -3.82 12.80 1.77
N ASP A 105 -2.89 11.91 1.38
CA ASP A 105 -3.01 11.18 0.10
C ASP A 105 -4.26 10.30 -0.02
N GLN A 106 -4.75 9.77 1.11
CA GLN A 106 -5.99 8.96 1.14
C GLN A 106 -7.22 9.86 1.01
N ILE A 107 -7.20 11.04 1.63
CA ILE A 107 -8.27 12.03 1.52
C ILE A 107 -8.41 12.45 0.05
N ASP A 108 -7.30 12.83 -0.59
CA ASP A 108 -7.27 13.20 -2.01
C ASP A 108 -7.85 12.08 -2.89
N ALA A 109 -7.46 10.83 -2.65
CA ALA A 109 -7.98 9.69 -3.39
C ALA A 109 -9.48 9.47 -3.17
N ILE A 110 -9.97 9.60 -1.94
CA ILE A 110 -11.40 9.48 -1.60
C ILE A 110 -12.21 10.58 -2.31
N LEU A 111 -11.74 11.82 -2.27
CA LEU A 111 -12.40 12.95 -2.94
C LEU A 111 -12.42 12.75 -4.46
N ALA A 112 -11.30 12.31 -5.05
CA ALA A 112 -11.24 11.97 -6.47
C ALA A 112 -12.26 10.89 -6.86
N TYR A 113 -12.44 9.87 -6.02
CA TYR A 113 -13.47 8.86 -6.24
C TYR A 113 -14.89 9.43 -6.12
N ILE A 114 -15.18 10.24 -5.09
CA ILE A 114 -16.49 10.89 -4.90
C ILE A 114 -16.83 11.80 -6.09
N GLU A 115 -15.87 12.58 -6.60
CA GLU A 115 -16.03 13.39 -7.82
C GLU A 115 -16.32 12.54 -9.04
N SER A 116 -15.67 11.38 -9.18
CA SER A 116 -15.89 10.49 -10.31
C SER A 116 -17.33 9.98 -10.41
N LEU A 117 -18.07 9.93 -9.29
CA LEU A 117 -19.47 9.50 -9.23
C LEU A 117 -20.47 10.57 -9.68
N GLN A 118 -20.04 11.83 -9.78
CA GLN A 118 -20.89 12.97 -10.12
C GLN A 118 -20.95 13.26 -11.62
N ARG A 119 -20.09 12.58 -12.39
CA ARG A 119 -20.05 12.64 -13.85
C ARG A 119 -21.03 11.66 -14.48
#